data_AF-A0A3D1ETC1-F1
#
_entry.id   AF-A0A3D1ETC1-F1
#
_cell.length_a   1.000
_cell.length_b   1.000
_cell.length_c   1.000
_cell.angle_alpha   90.00
_cell.angle_beta   90.00
_cell.angle_gamma   90.00
#
_symmetry.space_group_name_H-M   'P 1'
#
loop_
_entity.id
_entity.type
_entity.pdbx_description
1 polymer ?
#
loop_
_entity_poly.entity_id
_entity_poly.type
_entity_poly.pdbx_seq_one_letter_code
_entity_poly.pdbx_strand_id
1 'polypeptide(L)'
;MISSLIALVLTQTVDFSTPVLADRWMYPFNATPGDRITGSLFGIYGSQDFDERDAQIYLACDLGAVGIPEGTPISQIQCNALTLTIDVVGINSIPYDPTVDSPESLVDPSLDLDPGRPVTLWAAAGRAGYTGCDFPEDGPFSLGPPASDSRNVFCQGMDLNTLELVDVSNSVRDGILAEPLAVGQIDGLDSGQPILPYDRMTFSVDTESLAARELLFGDGDFCGTLAFVLASWQEPTDMSSGFHSFFMREHPDVVFGFADVATLSGQIEILPSCLDDLDEDGNVGFADLLVVLGDWGCTDCTQSDVDNDGTVGFSDVLSVIASWGDC
;
A
#
# COMPACT_ATOMS: atom_id res chain seq x y z
N MET A 1 -25.84 9.63 -41.17
CA MET A 1 -25.76 10.49 -39.98
C MET A 1 -26.24 9.67 -38.79
N ILE A 2 -25.39 8.75 -38.34
CA ILE A 2 -25.55 8.12 -37.03
C ILE A 2 -24.78 9.06 -36.11
N SER A 3 -25.52 9.73 -35.23
CA SER A 3 -24.93 10.51 -34.15
C SER A 3 -24.24 9.50 -33.25
N SER A 4 -22.90 9.39 -33.32
CA SER A 4 -22.14 8.73 -32.28
C SER A 4 -22.49 9.48 -30.99
N LEU A 5 -23.15 8.78 -30.06
CA LEU A 5 -23.21 9.24 -28.68
C LEU A 5 -21.75 9.31 -28.24
N ILE A 6 -21.20 10.51 -28.12
CA ILE A 6 -20.03 10.72 -27.28
C ILE A 6 -20.54 10.37 -25.88
N ALA A 7 -20.22 9.15 -25.41
CA ALA A 7 -20.33 8.85 -24.00
C ALA A 7 -19.36 9.82 -23.34
N LEU A 8 -19.91 10.82 -22.65
CA LEU A 8 -19.10 11.68 -21.80
C LEU A 8 -18.63 10.78 -20.66
N VAL A 9 -17.45 10.17 -20.83
CA VAL A 9 -16.81 9.42 -19.75
C VAL A 9 -16.33 10.50 -18.79
N LEU A 10 -17.08 10.67 -17.71
CA LEU A 10 -16.77 11.64 -16.68
C LEU A 10 -15.90 10.94 -15.64
N THR A 11 -14.94 11.68 -15.09
CA THR A 11 -14.23 11.28 -13.88
C THR A 11 -15.22 10.86 -12.80
N GLN A 12 -15.02 9.68 -12.24
CA GLN A 12 -15.81 9.17 -11.12
C GLN A 12 -15.03 9.35 -9.83
N THR A 13 -15.49 10.24 -8.95
CA THR A 13 -14.96 10.34 -7.59
C THR A 13 -15.62 9.30 -6.69
N VAL A 14 -14.79 8.56 -5.95
CA VAL A 14 -15.17 7.55 -4.96
C VAL A 14 -14.61 7.98 -3.61
N ASP A 15 -15.49 8.50 -2.75
CA ASP A 15 -15.19 8.67 -1.32
C ASP A 15 -15.56 7.38 -0.59
N PHE A 16 -14.64 6.84 0.20
CA PHE A 16 -14.86 5.57 0.89
C PHE A 16 -14.31 5.55 2.32
N SER A 17 -14.89 4.64 3.11
CA SER A 17 -14.38 4.21 4.39
C SER A 17 -14.82 2.75 4.56
N THR A 18 -13.86 1.84 4.58
CA THR A 18 -14.11 0.40 4.68
C THR A 18 -13.20 -0.23 5.71
N PRO A 19 -13.72 -1.10 6.60
CA PRO A 19 -12.85 -1.95 7.40
C PRO A 19 -12.04 -2.85 6.47
N VAL A 20 -10.89 -3.31 6.97
CA VAL A 20 -10.06 -4.30 6.26
C VAL A 20 -10.86 -5.58 5.96
N LEU A 21 -10.68 -6.11 4.76
CA LEU A 21 -11.18 -7.43 4.35
C LEU A 21 -10.46 -8.56 5.08
N ALA A 22 -9.18 -8.36 5.41
CA ALA A 22 -8.36 -9.34 6.11
C ALA A 22 -7.38 -8.63 7.04
N ASP A 23 -7.19 -9.17 8.24
CA ASP A 23 -6.06 -8.85 9.09
C ASP A 23 -5.34 -10.10 9.57
N ARG A 24 -4.02 -10.00 9.70
CA ARG A 24 -3.22 -11.14 10.08
C ARG A 24 -1.98 -10.74 10.83
N TRP A 25 -1.83 -11.29 12.04
CA TRP A 25 -0.59 -11.22 12.78
C TRP A 25 0.48 -12.12 12.15
N MET A 26 1.41 -11.49 11.43
CA MET A 26 2.54 -12.09 10.71
C MET A 26 3.73 -12.32 11.65
N TYR A 27 3.57 -13.28 12.56
CA TYR A 27 4.60 -13.74 13.48
C TYR A 27 4.79 -15.26 13.34
N PRO A 28 6.02 -15.79 13.25
CA PRO A 28 6.28 -17.20 12.97
C PRO A 28 5.70 -18.18 14.00
N PHE A 29 5.43 -17.71 15.22
CA PHE A 29 4.83 -18.52 16.28
C PHE A 29 3.33 -18.23 16.50
N ASN A 30 2.67 -17.55 15.55
CA ASN A 30 1.22 -17.39 15.56
C ASN A 30 0.53 -18.74 15.32
N ALA A 31 -0.06 -19.29 16.38
CA ALA A 31 -0.76 -20.57 16.34
C ALA A 31 -2.22 -20.47 15.82
N THR A 32 -2.75 -19.25 15.65
CA THR A 32 -4.11 -18.98 15.16
C THR A 32 -4.06 -17.97 14.01
N PRO A 33 -3.41 -18.32 12.88
CA PRO A 33 -3.37 -17.49 11.68
C PRO A 33 -4.78 -17.09 11.22
N GLY A 34 -5.03 -15.79 11.02
CA GLY A 34 -6.31 -15.25 10.55
C GLY A 34 -7.46 -15.21 11.57
N ASP A 35 -7.28 -15.79 12.76
CA ASP A 35 -8.29 -15.78 13.85
C ASP A 35 -7.75 -15.12 15.14
N ARG A 36 -6.59 -14.45 15.04
CA ARG A 36 -5.89 -13.92 16.21
C ARG A 36 -6.56 -12.62 16.64
N ILE A 37 -7.12 -12.60 17.85
CA ILE A 37 -7.82 -11.41 18.38
C ILE A 37 -6.93 -10.17 18.62
N THR A 38 -5.61 -10.33 18.74
CA THR A 38 -4.67 -9.22 18.95
C THR A 38 -3.40 -9.44 18.15
N GLY A 39 -3.00 -8.45 17.36
CA GLY A 39 -1.72 -8.43 16.66
C GLY A 39 -0.72 -7.56 17.41
N SER A 40 0.52 -8.00 17.52
CA SER A 40 1.59 -7.20 18.12
C SER A 40 2.67 -6.86 17.10
N LEU A 41 3.29 -5.69 17.27
CA LEU A 41 4.42 -5.24 16.45
C LEU A 41 5.66 -5.11 17.31
N PHE A 42 6.73 -5.73 16.85
CA PHE A 42 8.05 -5.60 17.46
C PHE A 42 9.15 -6.03 16.50
N GLY A 43 10.35 -5.55 16.81
CA GLY A 43 11.56 -5.88 16.08
C GLY A 43 12.66 -6.43 16.95
N ILE A 44 13.78 -6.75 16.31
CA ILE A 44 15.02 -7.15 16.95
C ILE A 44 16.20 -6.68 16.11
N TYR A 45 17.07 -5.85 16.67
CA TYR A 45 18.26 -5.43 15.96
C TYR A 45 19.37 -6.49 16.01
N GLY A 46 20.07 -6.70 14.90
CA GLY A 46 21.30 -7.50 14.84
C GLY A 46 21.11 -9.03 14.95
N SER A 47 19.88 -9.53 14.83
CA SER A 47 19.60 -10.97 14.77
C SER A 47 19.91 -11.54 13.39
N GLN A 48 20.46 -12.77 13.35
CA GLN A 48 20.58 -13.55 12.10
C GLN A 48 19.45 -14.56 11.92
N ASP A 49 18.71 -14.85 12.99
CA ASP A 49 17.68 -15.90 13.01
C ASP A 49 16.29 -15.33 12.69
N PHE A 50 16.10 -14.03 12.91
CA PHE A 50 14.82 -13.32 12.77
C PHE A 50 14.99 -12.09 11.89
N ASP A 51 13.91 -11.68 11.24
CA ASP A 51 13.87 -10.40 10.56
C ASP A 51 13.94 -9.25 11.56
N GLU A 52 14.54 -8.11 11.19
CA GLU A 52 14.64 -6.95 12.07
C GLU A 52 13.26 -6.40 12.46
N ARG A 53 12.31 -6.42 11.52
CA ARG A 53 10.87 -6.26 11.79
C ARG A 53 10.25 -7.66 11.94
N ASP A 54 10.34 -8.25 13.12
CA ASP A 54 9.99 -9.66 13.35
C ASP A 54 8.47 -9.90 13.38
N ALA A 55 7.74 -9.20 14.26
CA ALA A 55 6.29 -9.29 14.29
C ALA A 55 5.64 -8.13 13.54
N GLN A 56 4.84 -8.49 12.55
CA GLN A 56 4.15 -7.56 11.66
C GLN A 56 2.64 -7.82 11.66
N ILE A 57 1.83 -6.87 11.22
CA ILE A 57 0.41 -7.08 10.95
C ILE A 57 0.15 -6.79 9.48
N TYR A 58 -0.29 -7.82 8.75
CA TYR A 58 -0.79 -7.68 7.38
C TYR A 58 -2.25 -7.23 7.42
N LEU A 59 -2.61 -6.30 6.54
CA LEU A 59 -3.95 -5.73 6.40
C LEU A 59 -4.30 -5.67 4.91
N ALA A 60 -5.44 -6.21 4.51
CA ALA A 60 -5.92 -6.15 3.12
C ALA A 60 -7.25 -5.39 3.05
N CYS A 61 -7.39 -4.47 2.09
CA CYS A 61 -8.60 -3.67 1.88
C CYS A 61 -9.13 -3.91 0.47
N ASP A 62 -10.34 -4.45 0.37
CA ASP A 62 -11.04 -4.64 -0.91
C ASP A 62 -11.63 -3.30 -1.38
N LEU A 63 -11.02 -2.71 -2.41
CA LEU A 63 -11.49 -1.48 -3.02
C LEU A 63 -12.56 -1.72 -4.09
N GLY A 64 -12.67 -2.94 -4.60
CA GLY A 64 -13.77 -3.37 -5.47
C GLY A 64 -15.13 -3.22 -4.77
N ALA A 65 -15.18 -3.58 -3.49
CA ALA A 65 -16.39 -3.44 -2.66
C ALA A 65 -16.87 -1.99 -2.48
N VAL A 66 -15.97 -1.00 -2.59
CA VAL A 66 -16.31 0.43 -2.43
C VAL A 66 -16.43 1.18 -3.75
N GLY A 67 -16.32 0.49 -4.89
CA GLY A 67 -16.58 1.05 -6.21
C GLY A 67 -15.35 1.36 -7.05
N ILE A 68 -14.19 0.78 -6.74
CA ILE A 68 -12.96 0.85 -7.55
C ILE A 68 -12.69 -0.55 -8.11
N PRO A 69 -13.12 -0.86 -9.34
CA PRO A 69 -13.10 -2.21 -9.88
C PRO A 69 -11.68 -2.78 -10.04
N GLU A 70 -11.54 -4.09 -9.83
CA GLU A 70 -10.41 -4.86 -10.35
C GLU A 70 -10.35 -4.72 -11.88
N GLY A 71 -9.14 -4.62 -12.43
CA GLY A 71 -8.92 -4.40 -13.85
C GLY A 71 -9.02 -2.94 -14.28
N THR A 72 -9.19 -2.00 -13.36
CA THR A 72 -9.08 -0.56 -13.68
C THR A 72 -7.61 -0.26 -13.99
N PRO A 73 -7.27 0.27 -15.18
CA PRO A 73 -5.90 0.66 -15.49
C PRO A 73 -5.38 1.66 -14.45
N ILE A 74 -4.18 1.46 -13.94
CA ILE A 74 -3.63 2.32 -12.88
C ILE A 74 -3.38 3.75 -13.38
N SER A 75 -3.17 3.93 -14.69
CA SER A 75 -3.17 5.25 -15.33
C SER A 75 -4.47 6.03 -15.13
N GLN A 76 -5.60 5.34 -14.92
CA GLN A 76 -6.89 5.96 -14.63
C GLN A 76 -7.15 6.17 -13.14
N ILE A 77 -6.30 5.67 -12.25
CA ILE A 77 -6.50 5.81 -10.81
C ILE A 77 -5.72 7.04 -10.32
N GLN A 78 -6.46 8.03 -9.82
CA GLN A 78 -5.90 9.15 -9.09
C GLN A 78 -6.33 9.07 -7.63
N CYS A 79 -5.37 8.90 -6.72
CA CYS A 79 -5.63 8.87 -5.29
C CYS A 79 -5.41 10.27 -4.70
N ASN A 80 -6.46 10.91 -4.19
CA ASN A 80 -6.39 12.26 -3.64
C ASN A 80 -6.14 12.27 -2.13
N ALA A 81 -6.60 11.21 -1.44
CA ALA A 81 -6.43 11.07 0.00
C ALA A 81 -6.50 9.58 0.37
N LEU A 82 -5.63 9.15 1.27
CA LEU A 82 -5.64 7.80 1.80
C LEU A 82 -5.21 7.81 3.27
N THR A 83 -6.03 7.22 4.13
CA THR A 83 -5.81 7.19 5.57
C THR A 83 -6.23 5.84 6.14
N LEU A 84 -5.31 5.17 6.83
CA LEU A 84 -5.57 3.98 7.61
C LEU A 84 -5.70 4.36 9.09
N THR A 85 -6.69 3.82 9.78
CA THR A 85 -6.84 3.95 11.24
C THR A 85 -6.93 2.59 11.90
N ILE A 86 -6.45 2.46 13.14
CA ILE A 86 -6.55 1.23 13.94
C ILE A 86 -6.48 1.57 15.43
N ASP A 87 -7.29 0.90 16.26
CA ASP A 87 -7.27 1.12 17.70
C ASP A 87 -6.21 0.24 18.41
N VAL A 88 -5.56 0.86 19.40
CA VAL A 88 -4.51 0.25 20.20
C VAL A 88 -5.13 -0.51 21.39
N VAL A 89 -4.67 -1.73 21.66
CA VAL A 89 -5.11 -2.51 22.84
C VAL A 89 -4.56 -1.89 24.13
N GLY A 90 -3.37 -1.28 24.06
CA GLY A 90 -2.78 -0.48 25.14
C GLY A 90 -2.34 -1.27 26.37
N ILE A 91 -2.02 -2.55 26.20
CA ILE A 91 -1.57 -3.43 27.30
C ILE A 91 -0.13 -3.16 27.76
N ASN A 92 0.64 -2.37 27.00
CA ASN A 92 2.06 -2.14 27.22
C ASN A 92 2.37 -0.65 27.34
N SER A 93 3.14 -0.29 28.37
CA SER A 93 3.63 1.08 28.55
C SER A 93 4.85 1.31 27.64
N ILE A 94 4.59 1.74 26.41
CA ILE A 94 5.62 2.07 25.42
C ILE A 94 5.53 3.57 25.18
N PRO A 95 6.68 4.27 25.13
CA PRO A 95 6.67 5.67 24.76
C PRO A 95 6.16 5.82 23.31
N TYR A 96 5.20 6.72 23.14
CA TYR A 96 4.69 7.09 21.83
C TYR A 96 5.78 7.81 21.03
N ASP A 97 5.99 7.34 19.82
CA ASP A 97 6.96 7.89 18.89
C ASP A 97 6.24 8.24 17.57
N PRO A 98 6.05 9.54 17.29
CA PRO A 98 5.38 10.03 16.10
C PRO A 98 6.34 10.32 14.93
N THR A 99 7.64 10.05 15.04
CA THR A 99 8.61 10.48 14.02
C THR A 99 9.31 9.30 13.33
N VAL A 100 9.90 9.54 12.16
CA VAL A 100 10.70 8.52 11.49
C VAL A 100 12.08 8.49 12.12
N ASP A 101 12.46 7.33 12.63
CA ASP A 101 13.81 7.07 13.09
C ASP A 101 14.78 6.86 11.94
N SER A 102 15.99 7.40 12.10
CA SER A 102 17.09 7.04 11.21
C SER A 102 17.51 5.58 11.47
N PRO A 103 17.82 4.78 10.43
CA PRO A 103 18.38 3.44 10.60
C PRO A 103 19.63 3.41 11.50
N GLU A 104 20.43 4.47 11.47
CA GLU A 104 21.62 4.62 12.30
C GLU A 104 21.30 4.63 13.80
N SER A 105 20.11 5.12 14.19
CA SER A 105 19.66 5.15 15.58
C SER A 105 19.43 3.76 16.18
N LEU A 106 19.29 2.72 15.35
CA LEU A 106 19.22 1.32 15.82
C LEU A 106 20.60 0.76 16.16
N VAL A 107 21.66 1.30 15.54
CA VAL A 107 23.05 0.95 15.83
C VAL A 107 23.60 1.77 17.00
N ASP A 108 23.29 3.07 17.00
CA ASP A 108 23.64 4.01 18.06
C ASP A 108 22.37 4.71 18.58
N PRO A 109 21.76 4.19 19.67
CA PRO A 109 20.56 4.77 20.26
C PRO A 109 20.68 6.23 20.71
N SER A 110 21.89 6.80 20.78
CA SER A 110 22.06 8.24 21.08
C SER A 110 21.75 9.15 19.89
N LEU A 111 21.61 8.59 18.69
CA LEU A 111 21.19 9.29 17.48
C LEU A 111 19.67 9.35 17.32
N ASP A 112 18.93 8.66 18.18
CA ASP A 112 17.48 8.77 18.28
C ASP A 112 17.10 10.15 18.86
N LEU A 113 16.20 10.85 18.18
CA LEU A 113 15.85 12.23 18.51
C LEU A 113 14.69 12.32 19.49
N ASP A 114 13.93 11.23 19.66
CA ASP A 114 12.81 11.19 20.59
C ASP A 114 12.62 9.79 21.21
N PRO A 115 11.80 9.65 22.27
CA PRO A 115 11.70 8.36 22.95
C PRO A 115 10.77 7.40 22.22
N GLY A 116 11.30 6.24 21.84
CA GLY A 116 10.49 5.09 21.45
C GLY A 116 11.01 4.46 20.18
N ARG A 117 10.10 3.77 19.47
CA ARG A 117 10.28 3.37 18.08
C ARG A 117 8.92 3.51 17.40
N PRO A 118 8.86 4.11 16.19
CA PRO A 118 7.58 4.42 15.58
C PRO A 118 6.86 3.15 15.15
N VAL A 119 5.55 3.25 15.05
CA VAL A 119 4.76 2.32 14.25
C VAL A 119 4.70 2.87 12.83
N THR A 120 5.06 2.03 11.87
CA THR A 120 5.22 2.40 10.47
C THR A 120 4.28 1.61 9.58
N LEU A 121 3.71 2.28 8.59
CA LEU A 121 2.87 1.69 7.56
C LEU A 121 3.69 1.46 6.28
N TRP A 122 3.65 0.25 5.76
CA TRP A 122 4.33 -0.15 4.53
C TRP A 122 3.33 -0.73 3.54
N ALA A 123 3.63 -0.68 2.25
CA ALA A 123 2.93 -1.51 1.28
C ALA A 123 3.24 -2.99 1.55
N ALA A 124 2.31 -3.88 1.22
CA ALA A 124 2.52 -5.32 1.32
C ALA A 124 2.96 -5.88 -0.03
N ALA A 125 4.09 -6.60 -0.04
CA ALA A 125 4.43 -7.48 -1.15
C ALA A 125 4.49 -8.93 -0.70
N GLY A 126 4.40 -9.82 -1.68
CA GLY A 126 4.40 -11.25 -1.46
C GLY A 126 5.62 -11.95 -2.06
N ARG A 127 5.92 -13.13 -1.55
CA ARG A 127 6.87 -14.10 -2.13
C ARG A 127 6.26 -15.48 -2.14
N ALA A 128 6.96 -16.41 -2.77
CA ALA A 128 6.57 -17.83 -2.80
C ALA A 128 5.22 -18.08 -3.50
N GLY A 129 4.91 -17.27 -4.52
CA GLY A 129 3.69 -17.35 -5.31
C GLY A 129 2.53 -16.50 -4.81
N TYR A 130 2.74 -15.74 -3.72
CA TYR A 130 1.83 -14.73 -3.23
C TYR A 130 2.29 -13.33 -3.64
N THR A 131 1.35 -12.39 -3.61
CA THR A 131 1.48 -10.95 -3.84
C THR A 131 0.76 -10.20 -2.70
N GLY A 132 0.80 -8.87 -2.71
CA GLY A 132 -0.05 -8.08 -1.81
C GLY A 132 -1.54 -8.30 -2.05
N CYS A 133 -1.94 -8.60 -3.30
CA CYS A 133 -3.33 -8.68 -3.74
C CYS A 133 -4.02 -10.00 -3.39
N ASP A 134 -3.29 -11.12 -3.32
CA ASP A 134 -3.87 -12.47 -3.27
C ASP A 134 -3.45 -13.28 -2.04
N PHE A 135 -2.78 -12.65 -1.06
CA PHE A 135 -2.41 -13.34 0.16
C PHE A 135 -3.63 -13.58 1.05
N PRO A 136 -3.96 -14.83 1.37
CA PRO A 136 -5.12 -15.13 2.20
C PRO A 136 -4.84 -14.80 3.67
N GLU A 137 -5.88 -14.42 4.38
CA GLU A 137 -5.83 -14.06 5.80
C GLU A 137 -5.25 -15.17 6.70
N ASP A 138 -5.58 -16.43 6.41
CA ASP A 138 -5.06 -17.61 7.08
C ASP A 138 -3.76 -18.15 6.45
N GLY A 139 -3.20 -17.43 5.47
CA GLY A 139 -2.03 -17.84 4.67
C GLY A 139 -0.80 -18.23 5.49
N PRO A 140 0.10 -19.08 4.98
CA PRO A 140 1.25 -19.53 5.76
C PRO A 140 2.25 -18.40 6.01
N PHE A 141 2.91 -18.39 7.18
CA PHE A 141 4.03 -17.45 7.45
C PHE A 141 5.14 -17.60 6.40
N SER A 142 5.54 -18.84 6.10
CA SER A 142 6.49 -19.20 5.04
C SER A 142 6.16 -20.60 4.50
N LEU A 143 6.68 -20.98 3.32
CA LEU A 143 6.49 -22.34 2.79
C LEU A 143 7.36 -23.42 3.49
N GLY A 144 8.30 -23.00 4.34
CA GLY A 144 9.21 -23.87 5.07
C GLY A 144 9.19 -23.61 6.58
N PRO A 145 10.18 -24.14 7.32
CA PRO A 145 10.40 -23.69 8.69
C PRO A 145 10.61 -22.17 8.71
N PRO A 146 10.08 -21.45 9.72
CA PRO A 146 10.39 -20.04 9.87
C PRO A 146 11.88 -19.76 9.99
N ALA A 147 12.34 -18.76 9.25
CA ALA A 147 13.69 -18.20 9.29
C ALA A 147 13.64 -16.72 8.84
N SER A 148 14.72 -15.98 9.08
CA SER A 148 14.97 -14.69 8.42
C SER A 148 14.74 -14.82 6.90
N ASP A 149 14.16 -13.78 6.30
CA ASP A 149 13.91 -13.65 4.87
C ASP A 149 12.99 -14.75 4.29
N SER A 150 12.22 -15.42 5.13
CA SER A 150 11.28 -16.47 4.69
C SER A 150 9.81 -16.03 4.65
N ARG A 151 9.47 -14.88 5.24
CA ARG A 151 8.08 -14.42 5.40
C ARG A 151 7.40 -14.23 4.03
N ASN A 152 6.24 -14.86 3.82
CA ASN A 152 5.51 -14.87 2.55
C ASN A 152 4.92 -13.51 2.19
N VAL A 153 4.55 -12.67 3.16
CA VAL A 153 4.15 -11.27 2.95
C VAL A 153 4.96 -10.39 3.86
N PHE A 154 5.49 -9.30 3.32
CA PHE A 154 6.50 -8.48 3.98
C PHE A 154 6.30 -6.99 3.69
N CYS A 155 6.95 -6.14 4.49
CA CYS A 155 7.05 -4.71 4.23
C CYS A 155 7.79 -4.46 2.92
N GLN A 156 7.08 -3.97 1.91
CA GLN A 156 7.69 -3.46 0.68
C GLN A 156 7.99 -1.98 0.83
N GLY A 157 9.17 -1.57 0.37
CA GLY A 157 9.55 -0.16 0.24
C GLY A 157 10.31 0.07 -1.06
N MET A 158 10.56 1.35 -1.35
CA MET A 158 11.42 1.76 -2.46
C MET A 158 12.79 2.14 -1.90
N ASP A 159 13.85 1.45 -2.36
CA ASP A 159 15.21 1.84 -1.99
C ASP A 159 15.56 3.16 -2.68
N LEU A 160 15.78 4.22 -1.90
CA LEU A 160 16.03 5.56 -2.40
C LEU A 160 17.37 5.69 -3.14
N ASN A 161 18.27 4.72 -3.03
CA ASN A 161 19.54 4.72 -3.77
C ASN A 161 19.39 4.12 -5.18
N THR A 162 18.55 3.10 -5.32
CA THR A 162 18.42 2.30 -6.55
C THR A 162 17.10 2.54 -7.28
N LEU A 163 16.09 3.07 -6.57
CA LEU A 163 14.70 3.22 -6.99
C LEU A 163 14.01 1.89 -7.30
N GLU A 164 14.53 0.77 -6.76
CA GLU A 164 13.93 -0.55 -6.90
C GLU A 164 12.99 -0.84 -5.72
N LEU A 165 11.93 -1.61 -6.00
CA LEU A 165 11.07 -2.16 -4.96
C LEU A 165 11.77 -3.31 -4.25
N VAL A 166 11.87 -3.23 -2.93
CA VAL A 166 12.64 -4.17 -2.10
C VAL A 166 11.87 -4.59 -0.86
N ASP A 167 12.21 -5.77 -0.33
CA ASP A 167 11.81 -6.16 1.02
C ASP A 167 12.62 -5.36 2.04
N VAL A 168 11.94 -4.55 2.84
CA VAL A 168 12.59 -3.73 3.87
C VAL A 168 12.60 -4.40 5.24
N SER A 169 12.14 -5.65 5.38
CA SER A 169 12.07 -6.35 6.68
C SER A 169 13.39 -6.32 7.46
N ASN A 170 14.51 -6.29 6.74
CA ASN A 170 15.89 -6.27 7.24
C ASN A 170 16.70 -5.04 6.79
N SER A 171 16.03 -3.89 6.65
CA SER A 171 16.62 -2.71 6.00
C SER A 171 17.90 -2.18 6.64
N VAL A 172 18.08 -2.27 7.97
CA VAL A 172 19.32 -1.78 8.60
C VAL A 172 20.46 -2.75 8.34
N ARG A 173 20.22 -4.05 8.54
CA ARG A 173 21.17 -5.13 8.25
C ARG A 173 21.64 -5.10 6.80
N ASP A 174 20.72 -4.86 5.87
CA ASP A 174 20.97 -4.97 4.44
C ASP A 174 21.36 -3.61 3.81
N GLY A 175 21.41 -2.54 4.61
CA GLY A 175 21.82 -1.20 4.18
C GLY A 175 20.84 -0.54 3.21
N ILE A 176 19.55 -0.88 3.31
CA ILE A 176 18.48 -0.35 2.48
C ILE A 176 17.97 0.94 3.11
N LEU A 177 17.98 2.02 2.32
CA LEU A 177 17.39 3.29 2.70
C LEU A 177 16.00 3.39 2.05
N ALA A 178 14.95 3.23 2.84
CA ALA A 178 13.57 3.33 2.39
C ALA A 178 12.72 4.05 3.43
N GLU A 179 11.74 4.80 2.95
CA GLU A 179 10.77 5.50 3.80
C GLU A 179 9.45 4.73 3.86
N PRO A 180 8.77 4.68 5.02
CA PRO A 180 7.43 4.10 5.12
C PRO A 180 6.41 4.99 4.39
N LEU A 181 5.25 4.42 4.05
CA LEU A 181 4.12 5.18 3.51
C LEU A 181 3.61 6.24 4.49
N ALA A 182 3.67 5.93 5.80
CA ALA A 182 3.31 6.82 6.89
C ALA A 182 3.85 6.34 8.24
N VAL A 183 3.95 7.27 9.20
CA VAL A 183 4.18 6.98 10.62
C VAL A 183 2.89 7.19 11.39
N GLY A 184 2.62 6.31 12.36
CA GLY A 184 1.40 6.34 13.17
C GLY A 184 1.30 7.61 14.02
N GLN A 185 0.19 8.31 13.89
CA GLN A 185 -0.15 9.50 14.67
C GLN A 185 -1.33 9.22 15.61
N ILE A 186 -1.26 9.72 16.84
CA ILE A 186 -2.35 9.69 17.83
C ILE A 186 -2.69 11.13 18.19
N ASP A 187 -3.94 11.54 17.95
CA ASP A 187 -4.38 12.90 18.18
C ASP A 187 -4.28 13.29 19.67
N GLY A 188 -3.69 14.46 19.93
CA GLY A 188 -3.50 14.99 21.28
C GLY A 188 -2.45 14.28 22.14
N LEU A 189 -1.67 13.34 21.59
CA LEU A 189 -0.60 12.65 22.30
C LEU A 189 0.77 13.26 21.91
N ASP A 190 1.57 13.66 22.88
CA ASP A 190 2.93 14.17 22.66
C ASP A 190 3.95 13.02 22.68
N SER A 191 5.05 13.14 21.93
CA SER A 191 6.15 12.15 21.94
C SER A 191 6.62 11.82 23.36
N GLY A 192 6.88 10.54 23.61
CA GLY A 192 7.28 9.96 24.89
C GLY A 192 6.13 9.71 25.87
N GLN A 193 4.91 10.19 25.61
CA GLN A 193 3.75 9.87 26.43
C GLN A 193 3.31 8.40 26.26
N PRO A 194 2.70 7.78 27.28
CA PRO A 194 2.22 6.41 27.14
C PRO A 194 1.02 6.35 26.19
N ILE A 195 1.05 5.39 25.27
CA ILE A 195 -0.13 5.03 24.47
C ILE A 195 -1.12 4.27 25.35
N LEU A 196 -2.36 4.71 25.42
CA LEU A 196 -3.41 4.14 26.25
C LEU A 196 -4.29 3.16 25.47
N PRO A 197 -4.97 2.22 26.16
CA PRO A 197 -6.00 1.40 25.54
C PRO A 197 -7.05 2.24 24.83
N TYR A 198 -7.45 1.82 23.64
CA TYR A 198 -8.41 2.47 22.75
C TYR A 198 -7.96 3.81 22.16
N ASP A 199 -6.69 4.19 22.33
CA ASP A 199 -6.15 5.27 21.53
C ASP A 199 -6.17 4.87 20.05
N ARG A 200 -6.60 5.81 19.20
CA ARG A 200 -6.67 5.63 17.76
C ARG A 200 -5.37 6.06 17.11
N MET A 201 -4.70 5.11 16.46
CA MET A 201 -3.56 5.40 15.62
C MET A 201 -4.01 5.63 14.19
N THR A 202 -3.49 6.70 13.58
CA THR A 202 -3.84 7.18 12.24
C THR A 202 -2.59 7.25 11.37
N PHE A 203 -2.69 6.74 10.15
CA PHE A 203 -1.62 6.75 9.15
C PHE A 203 -2.13 7.47 7.92
N SER A 204 -1.66 8.69 7.70
CA SER A 204 -2.00 9.48 6.51
C SER A 204 -0.91 9.32 5.47
N VAL A 205 -1.25 8.74 4.32
CA VAL A 205 -0.29 8.52 3.23
C VAL A 205 -0.15 9.80 2.41
N ASP A 206 1.08 10.17 2.05
CA ASP A 206 1.34 11.23 1.09
C ASP A 206 1.03 10.74 -0.34
N THR A 207 -0.16 11.07 -0.83
CA THR A 207 -0.64 10.61 -2.14
C THR A 207 -0.01 11.36 -3.32
N GLU A 208 0.71 12.46 -3.07
CA GLU A 208 1.48 13.20 -4.08
C GLU A 208 2.85 12.56 -4.31
N SER A 209 3.30 11.66 -3.42
CA SER A 209 4.55 10.93 -3.57
C SER A 209 4.44 9.89 -4.69
N LEU A 210 5.27 10.04 -5.73
CA LEU A 210 5.40 9.05 -6.79
C LEU A 210 5.80 7.67 -6.26
N ALA A 211 6.65 7.62 -5.23
CA ALA A 211 7.04 6.37 -4.59
C ALA A 211 5.86 5.71 -3.88
N ALA A 212 5.00 6.49 -3.21
CA ALA A 212 3.80 5.97 -2.59
C ALA A 212 2.79 5.46 -3.64
N ARG A 213 2.61 6.20 -4.74
CA ARG A 213 1.76 5.76 -5.87
C ARG A 213 2.24 4.42 -6.44
N GLU A 214 3.53 4.29 -6.71
CA GLU A 214 4.14 3.05 -7.21
C GLU A 214 3.97 1.89 -6.22
N LEU A 215 4.22 2.12 -4.92
CA LEU A 215 4.09 1.10 -3.87
C LEU A 215 2.64 0.63 -3.65
N LEU A 216 1.67 1.52 -3.84
CA LEU A 216 0.25 1.22 -3.59
C LEU A 216 -0.42 0.57 -4.80
N PHE A 217 -0.15 1.09 -5.99
CA PHE A 217 -0.89 0.72 -7.19
C PHE A 217 -0.03 -0.07 -8.18
N GLY A 218 1.28 0.20 -8.27
CA GLY A 218 2.18 -0.42 -9.24
C GLY A 218 1.91 0.04 -10.68
N ASP A 219 2.07 -0.89 -11.63
CA ASP A 219 1.83 -0.70 -13.06
C ASP A 219 0.74 -1.63 -13.63
N GLY A 220 0.23 -1.30 -14.80
CA GLY A 220 -0.80 -2.09 -15.49
C GLY A 220 -2.20 -1.94 -14.90
N ASP A 221 -2.80 -3.06 -14.50
CA ASP A 221 -4.19 -3.13 -14.05
C ASP A 221 -4.29 -3.29 -12.53
N PHE A 222 -5.14 -2.48 -11.91
CA PHE A 222 -5.37 -2.53 -10.47
C PHE A 222 -6.03 -3.86 -10.06
N CYS A 223 -5.43 -4.54 -9.09
CA CYS A 223 -5.89 -5.86 -8.63
C CYS A 223 -7.13 -5.81 -7.70
N GLY A 224 -7.73 -4.64 -7.49
CA GLY A 224 -8.92 -4.48 -6.64
C GLY A 224 -8.65 -4.40 -5.14
N THR A 225 -7.41 -4.62 -4.70
CA THR A 225 -7.03 -4.65 -3.27
C THR A 225 -5.86 -3.72 -3.01
N LEU A 226 -5.93 -2.93 -1.93
CA LEU A 226 -4.75 -2.32 -1.32
C LEU A 226 -4.34 -3.12 -0.09
N ALA A 227 -3.07 -3.49 -0.02
CA ALA A 227 -2.56 -4.30 1.07
C ALA A 227 -1.37 -3.60 1.75
N PHE A 228 -1.37 -3.68 3.07
CA PHE A 228 -0.43 -2.98 3.93
C PHE A 228 0.20 -3.92 4.94
N VAL A 229 1.35 -3.50 5.45
CA VAL A 229 2.01 -4.12 6.60
C VAL A 229 2.31 -3.05 7.64
N LEU A 230 1.76 -3.22 8.84
CA LEU A 230 2.23 -2.47 10.00
C LEU A 230 3.45 -3.16 10.60
N ALA A 231 4.46 -2.35 10.94
CA ALA A 231 5.68 -2.82 11.58
C ALA A 231 6.26 -1.79 12.54
N SER A 232 7.13 -2.25 13.44
CA SER A 232 7.91 -1.39 14.32
C SER A 232 9.21 -2.10 14.68
N TRP A 233 10.27 -1.32 14.92
CA TRP A 233 11.51 -1.82 15.51
C TRP A 233 11.51 -1.84 17.03
N GLN A 234 10.39 -1.50 17.67
CA GLN A 234 10.24 -1.56 19.12
C GLN A 234 10.66 -2.95 19.62
N GLU A 235 11.76 -3.04 20.36
CA GLU A 235 12.21 -4.30 20.93
C GLU A 235 11.38 -4.66 22.15
N PRO A 236 10.93 -5.93 22.27
CA PRO A 236 10.15 -6.38 23.41
C PRO A 236 11.02 -6.40 24.67
N THR A 237 10.48 -5.92 25.79
CA THR A 237 11.18 -5.98 27.09
C THR A 237 11.16 -7.38 27.68
N ASP A 238 10.07 -8.12 27.42
CA ASP A 238 9.94 -9.55 27.70
C ASP A 238 8.85 -10.17 26.81
N MET A 239 8.52 -11.44 27.06
CA MET A 239 7.51 -12.18 26.29
C MET A 239 6.07 -11.65 26.42
N SER A 240 5.84 -10.67 27.30
CA SER A 240 4.52 -10.12 27.62
C SER A 240 4.42 -8.61 27.52
N SER A 241 5.54 -7.91 27.31
CA SER A 241 5.59 -6.44 27.38
C SER A 241 6.64 -5.82 26.47
N GLY A 242 6.52 -4.50 26.27
CA GLY A 242 7.48 -3.71 25.50
C GLY A 242 7.27 -3.78 23.98
N PHE A 243 6.07 -4.12 23.51
CA PHE A 243 5.71 -4.15 22.09
C PHE A 243 4.31 -3.57 21.83
N HIS A 244 4.11 -2.95 20.67
CA HIS A 244 2.82 -2.38 20.32
C HIS A 244 1.79 -3.50 20.13
N SER A 245 0.52 -3.26 20.44
CA SER A 245 -0.55 -4.25 20.23
C SER A 245 -1.85 -3.60 19.81
N PHE A 246 -2.49 -4.18 18.79
CA PHE A 246 -3.65 -3.63 18.11
C PHE A 246 -4.81 -4.62 18.10
N PHE A 247 -6.03 -4.07 18.11
CA PHE A 247 -7.24 -4.87 17.99
C PHE A 247 -7.37 -5.43 16.58
N MET A 248 -7.48 -6.75 16.48
CA MET A 248 -7.78 -7.43 15.21
C MET A 248 -9.29 -7.67 15.13
N ARG A 249 -9.79 -7.99 13.94
CA ARG A 249 -11.21 -8.07 13.62
C ARG A 249 -11.97 -9.06 14.51
N GLU A 250 -11.34 -10.17 14.90
CA GLU A 250 -11.95 -11.21 15.73
C GLU A 250 -12.01 -10.84 17.22
N HIS A 251 -11.43 -9.69 17.62
CA HIS A 251 -11.43 -9.27 19.01
C HIS A 251 -12.87 -9.04 19.52
N PRO A 252 -13.24 -9.54 20.71
CA PRO A 252 -14.58 -9.31 21.26
C PRO A 252 -14.96 -7.83 21.35
N ASP A 253 -14.01 -6.96 21.72
CA ASP A 253 -14.27 -5.52 21.79
C ASP A 253 -14.56 -4.91 20.41
N VAL A 254 -13.99 -5.45 19.32
CA VAL A 254 -14.35 -5.07 17.96
C VAL A 254 -15.74 -5.61 17.60
N VAL A 255 -15.98 -6.91 17.84
CA VAL A 255 -17.25 -7.58 17.54
C VAL A 255 -18.45 -6.94 18.26
N PHE A 256 -18.24 -6.42 19.47
CA PHE A 256 -19.28 -5.74 20.26
C PHE A 256 -19.27 -4.21 20.10
N GLY A 257 -18.39 -3.64 19.28
CA GLY A 257 -18.36 -2.20 18.96
C GLY A 257 -17.80 -1.29 20.06
N PHE A 258 -16.88 -1.81 20.89
CA PHE A 258 -16.12 -1.05 21.88
C PHE A 258 -14.77 -0.56 21.36
N ALA A 259 -14.22 -1.20 20.32
CA ALA A 259 -13.00 -0.80 19.61
C ALA A 259 -13.25 -0.86 18.09
N ASP A 260 -12.52 -0.07 17.32
CA ASP A 260 -12.54 -0.12 15.86
C ASP A 260 -11.39 -0.97 15.31
N VAL A 261 -11.72 -1.84 14.36
CA VAL A 261 -10.74 -2.58 13.55
C VAL A 261 -10.01 -1.63 12.60
N ALA A 262 -8.87 -2.08 12.07
CA ALA A 262 -8.20 -1.43 10.97
C ALA A 262 -9.20 -1.01 9.86
N THR A 263 -9.24 0.27 9.55
CA THR A 263 -10.18 0.87 8.59
C THR A 263 -9.41 1.77 7.65
N LEU A 264 -9.56 1.52 6.35
CA LEU A 264 -9.02 2.35 5.28
C LEU A 264 -10.11 3.33 4.82
N SER A 265 -9.74 4.58 4.69
CA SER A 265 -10.59 5.64 4.16
C SER A 265 -9.82 6.47 3.16
N GLY A 266 -10.53 7.08 2.23
CA GLY A 266 -9.88 7.87 1.20
C GLY A 266 -10.83 8.43 0.16
N GLN A 267 -10.22 9.09 -0.82
CA GLN A 267 -10.86 9.59 -2.01
C GLN A 267 -10.02 9.19 -3.21
N ILE A 268 -10.63 8.43 -4.11
CA ILE A 268 -10.01 8.02 -5.38
C ILE A 268 -10.89 8.50 -6.53
N GLU A 269 -10.27 9.09 -7.54
CA GLU A 269 -10.88 9.42 -8.81
C GLU A 269 -10.50 8.37 -9.84
N ILE A 270 -11.50 7.86 -10.54
CA ILE A 270 -11.32 7.02 -11.72
C ILE A 270 -11.49 7.94 -12.92
N LEU A 271 -10.37 8.27 -13.55
CA LEU A 271 -10.29 9.08 -14.73
C LEU A 271 -10.86 8.30 -15.93
N PRO A 272 -11.48 9.00 -16.89
CA PRO A 272 -11.91 8.36 -18.13
C PRO A 272 -10.72 7.73 -18.84
N SER A 273 -10.96 6.63 -19.55
CA SER A 273 -9.95 6.04 -20.42
C SER A 273 -9.51 7.02 -21.50
N CYS A 274 -8.23 7.41 -21.48
CA CYS A 274 -7.58 8.06 -22.60
C CYS A 274 -7.29 7.04 -23.69
N LEU A 275 -8.31 6.68 -24.46
CA LEU A 275 -8.15 5.73 -25.58
C LEU A 275 -7.18 6.24 -26.66
N ASP A 276 -6.91 7.54 -26.67
CA ASP A 276 -6.07 8.21 -27.66
C ASP A 276 -4.64 8.46 -27.14
N ASP A 277 -4.32 8.05 -25.90
CA ASP A 277 -2.95 7.92 -25.35
C ASP A 277 -2.43 6.52 -25.73
N LEU A 278 -1.74 6.46 -26.86
CA LEU A 278 -1.32 5.25 -27.54
C LEU A 278 0.04 4.76 -27.07
N ASP A 279 0.87 5.62 -26.48
CA ASP A 279 2.15 5.23 -25.90
C ASP A 279 2.14 5.09 -24.37
N GLU A 280 0.98 5.32 -23.76
CA GLU A 280 0.68 5.12 -22.34
C GLU A 280 1.54 6.03 -21.44
N ASP A 281 1.92 7.21 -21.94
CA ASP A 281 2.74 8.17 -21.20
C ASP A 281 1.92 9.08 -20.25
N GLY A 282 0.59 8.93 -20.28
CA GLY A 282 -0.36 9.71 -19.48
C GLY A 282 -0.77 11.03 -20.13
N ASN A 283 -0.41 11.29 -21.39
CA ASN A 283 -0.83 12.49 -22.13
C ASN A 283 -1.11 12.15 -23.60
N VAL A 284 -2.22 12.67 -24.13
CA VAL A 284 -2.46 12.63 -25.59
C VAL A 284 -1.69 13.77 -26.25
N GLY A 285 -0.58 13.45 -26.90
CA GLY A 285 0.34 14.41 -27.47
C GLY A 285 1.03 13.98 -28.76
N PHE A 286 2.25 14.50 -28.95
CA PHE A 286 3.00 14.27 -30.17
C PHE A 286 3.54 12.83 -30.25
N ALA A 287 3.75 12.17 -29.12
CA ALA A 287 4.28 10.83 -29.08
C ALA A 287 3.24 9.81 -29.60
N ASP A 288 1.97 9.99 -29.26
CA ASP A 288 0.84 9.22 -29.82
C ASP A 288 0.70 9.39 -31.33
N LEU A 289 0.91 10.61 -31.83
CA LEU A 289 0.95 10.83 -33.28
C LEU A 289 2.06 10.01 -33.95
N LEU A 290 3.21 9.83 -33.30
CA LEU A 290 4.28 9.01 -33.85
C LEU A 290 3.90 7.53 -33.89
N VAL A 291 3.09 7.05 -32.94
CA VAL A 291 2.52 5.70 -32.96
C VAL A 291 1.60 5.55 -34.19
N VAL A 292 0.61 6.42 -34.37
CA VAL A 292 -0.30 6.39 -35.55
C VAL A 292 0.46 6.49 -36.87
N LEU A 293 1.43 7.41 -36.97
CA LEU A 293 2.23 7.61 -38.18
C LEU A 293 3.18 6.43 -38.45
N GLY A 294 3.60 5.71 -37.41
CA GLY A 294 4.41 4.49 -37.52
C GLY A 294 3.64 3.34 -38.18
N ASP A 295 2.33 3.26 -37.92
CA ASP A 295 1.45 2.19 -38.38
C ASP A 295 0.64 2.53 -39.63
N TRP A 296 1.04 3.56 -40.38
CA TRP A 296 0.26 4.10 -41.49
C TRP A 296 -0.16 3.04 -42.53
N GLY A 297 -1.45 2.97 -42.81
CA GLY A 297 -2.07 2.02 -43.74
C GLY A 297 -2.19 0.59 -43.20
N CYS A 298 -1.90 0.37 -41.91
CA CYS A 298 -2.17 -0.90 -41.25
C CYS A 298 -3.68 -1.16 -41.15
N THR A 299 -4.09 -2.42 -41.32
CA THR A 299 -5.51 -2.85 -41.28
C THR A 299 -5.81 -3.80 -40.12
N ASP A 300 -4.78 -4.20 -39.37
CA ASP A 300 -4.88 -5.09 -38.20
C ASP A 300 -4.30 -4.42 -36.93
N CYS A 301 -3.97 -3.12 -36.98
CA CYS A 301 -3.38 -2.35 -35.86
C CYS A 301 -4.49 -1.63 -35.10
N THR A 302 -5.23 -2.38 -34.27
CA THR A 302 -6.41 -1.87 -33.56
C THR A 302 -6.15 -0.76 -32.56
N GLN A 303 -4.91 -0.61 -32.09
CA GLN A 303 -4.53 0.47 -31.17
C GLN A 303 -4.36 1.79 -31.94
N SER A 304 -3.75 1.73 -33.12
CA SER A 304 -3.48 2.89 -33.98
C SER A 304 -4.67 3.27 -34.90
N ASP A 305 -5.66 2.39 -35.06
CA ASP A 305 -6.97 2.61 -35.72
C ASP A 305 -7.97 3.22 -34.72
N VAL A 306 -7.65 4.44 -34.28
CA VAL A 306 -8.32 5.17 -33.21
C VAL A 306 -9.80 5.40 -33.50
N ASP A 307 -10.14 5.74 -34.76
CA ASP A 307 -11.54 5.95 -35.14
C ASP A 307 -12.30 4.66 -35.50
N ASN A 308 -11.59 3.52 -35.49
CA ASN A 308 -12.09 2.18 -35.79
C ASN A 308 -12.75 2.07 -37.17
N ASP A 309 -12.23 2.79 -38.18
CA ASP A 309 -12.71 2.68 -39.56
C ASP A 309 -12.12 1.46 -40.31
N GLY A 310 -11.18 0.75 -39.68
CA GLY A 310 -10.56 -0.46 -40.19
C GLY A 310 -9.26 -0.21 -40.96
N THR A 311 -8.71 1.01 -40.95
CA THR A 311 -7.40 1.33 -41.55
C THR A 311 -6.76 2.54 -40.88
N VAL A 312 -5.53 2.36 -40.39
CA VAL A 312 -4.73 3.48 -39.85
C VAL A 312 -4.44 4.52 -40.93
N GLY A 313 -4.89 5.74 -40.75
CA GLY A 313 -4.79 6.80 -41.73
C GLY A 313 -4.95 8.21 -41.16
N PHE A 314 -5.38 9.12 -42.03
CA PHE A 314 -5.43 10.54 -41.68
C PHE A 314 -6.56 10.85 -40.67
N SER A 315 -7.62 10.06 -40.65
CA SER A 315 -8.72 10.25 -39.72
C SER A 315 -8.32 9.90 -38.29
N ASP A 316 -7.48 8.88 -38.07
CA ASP A 316 -6.89 8.57 -36.75
C ASP A 316 -6.02 9.69 -36.20
N VAL A 317 -5.22 10.33 -37.06
CA VAL A 317 -4.44 11.52 -36.69
C VAL A 317 -5.36 12.65 -36.21
N LEU A 318 -6.53 12.82 -36.84
CA LEU A 318 -7.49 13.82 -36.38
C LEU A 318 -8.15 13.44 -35.05
N SER A 319 -8.35 12.15 -34.78
CA SER A 319 -8.86 11.66 -33.50
C SER A 319 -7.89 11.95 -32.36
N VAL A 320 -6.61 11.63 -32.51
CA VAL A 320 -5.56 11.96 -31.52
C VAL A 320 -5.48 13.48 -31.29
N ILE A 321 -5.52 14.29 -32.36
CA ILE A 321 -5.53 15.75 -32.23
C ILE A 321 -6.80 16.29 -31.56
N ALA A 322 -7.94 15.63 -31.74
CA ALA A 322 -9.20 16.04 -31.12
C ALA A 322 -9.19 15.84 -29.60
N SER A 323 -8.37 14.93 -29.10
CA SER A 323 -8.22 14.59 -27.69
C SER A 323 -6.93 15.11 -27.06
N TRP A 324 -6.23 16.04 -27.73
CA TRP A 324 -4.94 16.57 -27.31
C TRP A 324 -4.96 17.20 -25.90
N GLY A 325 -4.02 16.78 -25.06
CA GLY A 325 -3.86 17.28 -23.70
C GLY A 325 -3.65 16.16 -22.69
N ASP A 326 -3.57 16.57 -21.43
CA ASP A 326 -3.37 15.68 -20.30
C ASP A 326 -4.56 14.72 -20.15
N CYS A 327 -4.22 13.50 -19.74
CA CYS A 327 -5.10 12.56 -19.09
C CYS A 327 -5.01 12.79 -17.58
#